data_AF-A0A2V8PRB4-F1
#
_entry.id   AF-A0A2V8PRB4-F1
#
_cell.length_a   1.000
_cell.length_b   1.000
_cell.length_c   1.000
_cell.angle_alpha   90.00
_cell.angle_beta   90.00
_cell.angle_gamma   90.00
#
_symmetry.space_group_name_H-M   'P 1'
#
loop_
_entity.id
_entity.type
_entity.pdbx_description
1 polymer ?
#
loop_
_entity_poly.entity_id
_entity_poly.type
_entity_poly.pdbx_seq_one_letter_code
_entity_poly.pdbx_strand_id
1 'polypeptide(L)' 'MLMRKTRRARRKLSATGPSPSLGMWLTFRAEVMPGRETLERTFEVTRVLANGRVELANLQGQHSVAEFESRSRLPKEI' A
#
# COMPACT_ATOMS: atom_id res chain seq x y z
N MET A 1 13.20 -17.87 35.21
CA MET A 1 12.22 -17.20 34.31
C MET A 1 12.95 -16.76 33.06
N LEU A 2 12.70 -17.37 31.89
CA LEU A 2 13.31 -16.96 30.63
C LEU A 2 12.26 -16.22 29.79
N MET A 3 12.39 -14.90 29.71
CA MET A 3 11.53 -14.05 28.89
C MET A 3 11.75 -14.37 27.42
N ARG A 4 10.76 -14.97 26.76
CA ARG A 4 10.76 -15.20 25.32
C ARG A 4 10.60 -13.85 24.64
N LYS A 5 11.72 -13.26 24.21
CA LYS A 5 11.73 -12.07 23.34
C LYS A 5 11.11 -12.46 22.01
N THR A 6 9.79 -12.35 21.90
CA THR A 6 9.07 -12.59 20.65
C THR A 6 9.51 -11.51 19.66
N ARG A 7 10.48 -11.86 18.81
CA ARG A 7 10.73 -11.14 17.57
C ARG A 7 9.41 -11.16 16.83
N ARG A 8 8.65 -10.05 16.87
CA ARG A 8 7.49 -9.86 15.99
C ARG A 8 8.04 -9.99 14.58
N ALA A 9 7.87 -11.18 14.01
CA ALA A 9 8.17 -11.42 12.63
C ALA A 9 7.38 -10.39 11.84
N ARG A 10 8.09 -9.42 11.26
CA ARG A 10 7.55 -8.55 10.22
C ARG A 10 7.01 -9.52 9.18
N ARG A 11 5.69 -9.75 9.18
CA ARG A 11 5.01 -10.46 8.09
C ARG A 11 5.36 -9.63 6.86
N LYS A 12 6.40 -10.07 6.13
CA LYS A 12 6.47 -9.78 4.71
C LYS A 12 5.19 -10.39 4.19
N LEU A 13 4.15 -9.58 4.00
CA LEU A 13 3.05 -9.99 3.16
C LEU A 13 3.74 -10.37 1.86
N SER A 14 3.79 -11.68 1.62
CA SER A 14 4.23 -12.24 0.35
C SER A 14 3.51 -11.45 -0.72
N ALA A 15 4.28 -10.86 -1.63
CA ALA A 15 3.83 -10.07 -2.76
C ALA A 15 3.09 -10.95 -3.79
N THR A 16 2.12 -11.73 -3.33
CA THR A 16 1.15 -12.50 -4.10
C THR A 16 -0.14 -11.69 -4.22
N GLY A 17 0.01 -10.36 -4.28
CA GLY A 17 -1.02 -9.47 -4.81
C GLY A 17 -0.73 -9.19 -6.28
N PRO A 18 -1.72 -8.72 -7.06
CA PRO A 18 -1.46 -8.25 -8.41
C PRO A 18 -0.31 -7.23 -8.38
N SER A 19 0.72 -7.44 -9.21
CA SER A 19 1.77 -6.45 -9.41
C SER A 19 1.11 -5.13 -9.83
N PRO A 20 1.55 -3.97 -9.30
CA PRO A 20 0.97 -2.70 -9.71
C PRO A 20 1.17 -2.51 -11.21
N SER A 21 0.15 -1.99 -11.86
CA SER A 21 0.19 -1.59 -13.26
C SER A 21 -0.03 -0.09 -13.39
N LEU A 22 0.44 0.48 -14.50
CA LEU A 22 0.09 1.86 -14.87
C LEU A 22 -1.45 2.03 -14.89
N GLY A 23 -1.96 3.12 -14.32
CA GLY A 23 -3.40 3.40 -14.22
C GLY A 23 -4.13 2.61 -13.12
N MET A 24 -3.43 1.80 -12.33
CA MET A 24 -4.03 1.12 -11.18
C MET A 24 -4.26 2.11 -10.03
N TRP A 25 -5.39 1.97 -9.34
CA TRP A 25 -5.66 2.70 -8.11
C TRP A 25 -5.16 1.93 -6.89
N LEU A 26 -4.36 2.60 -6.05
CA LEU A 26 -3.81 2.06 -4.80
C LEU A 26 -4.36 2.86 -3.63
N THR A 27 -4.78 2.17 -2.55
CA THR A 27 -5.30 2.83 -1.36
C THR A 27 -4.29 2.73 -0.22
N PHE A 28 -3.92 3.88 0.35
CA PHE A 28 -3.18 3.99 1.59
C PHE A 28 -4.15 4.12 2.76
N ARG A 29 -4.05 3.24 3.75
CA ARG A 29 -4.81 3.34 5.01
C ARG A 29 -3.84 3.51 6.17
N ALA A 30 -4.03 4.57 6.93
CA ALA A 30 -3.32 4.79 8.18
C ALA A 30 -4.32 5.07 9.30
N GLU A 31 -4.14 4.41 10.43
CA GLU A 31 -4.80 4.81 11.67
C GLU A 31 -4.07 6.03 12.24
N VAL A 32 -4.78 7.16 12.35
CA VAL A 32 -4.24 8.41 12.89
C VAL A 32 -4.41 8.44 14.40
N MET A 33 -5.56 7.97 14.89
CA MET A 33 -5.84 7.74 16.30
C MET A 33 -6.38 6.32 16.47
N PRO A 34 -5.68 5.41 17.19
CA PRO A 34 -6.11 4.03 17.34
C PRO A 34 -7.54 3.95 17.89
N GLY A 35 -8.42 3.27 17.16
CA GLY A 35 -9.83 3.09 17.54
C GLY A 35 -10.72 4.34 17.42
N ARG A 36 -10.22 5.45 16.85
CA ARG A 36 -10.99 6.70 16.66
C ARG A 36 -11.01 7.17 15.22
N GLU A 37 -9.87 7.18 14.57
CA GLU A 37 -9.74 7.82 13.26
C GLU A 37 -8.82 7.02 12.34
N THR A 38 -9.37 6.63 11.21
CA THR A 38 -8.64 6.01 10.11
C THR A 38 -8.68 6.95 8.91
N LEU A 39 -7.51 7.25 8.36
CA LEU A 39 -7.35 8.05 7.16
C LEU A 39 -7.11 7.12 5.99
N GLU A 40 -7.99 7.19 5.00
CA GLU A 40 -7.87 6.45 3.74
C GLU A 40 -7.64 7.44 2.59
N ARG A 41 -6.62 7.19 1.78
CA ARG A 41 -6.36 7.96 0.55
C ARG A 41 -6.11 7.03 -0.60
N THR A 42 -6.70 7.33 -1.75
CA THR A 42 -6.51 6.54 -2.97
C THR A 42 -5.72 7.36 -3.98
N PHE A 43 -4.75 6.73 -4.63
CA PHE A 43 -3.86 7.34 -5.60
C PHE A 43 -3.80 6.49 -6.87
N GLU A 44 -3.67 7.13 -8.02
CA GLU A 44 -3.44 6.45 -9.29
C GLU A 44 -1.94 6.23 -9.51
N VAL A 45 -1.56 5.06 -9.99
CA VAL A 45 -0.18 4.75 -10.39
C VAL A 45 0.13 5.40 -11.72
N THR A 46 1.04 6.38 -11.70
CA THR A 46 1.50 7.10 -12.90
C THR A 46 2.77 6.50 -13.48
N ARG A 47 3.55 5.77 -12.68
CA ARG A 47 4.73 5.04 -13.15
C ARG A 47 5.03 3.83 -12.27
N VAL A 48 5.41 2.72 -12.90
CA VAL A 48 5.97 1.55 -12.22
C VAL A 48 7.46 1.47 -12.51
N LEU A 49 8.27 1.38 -11.46
CA LEU A 49 9.73 1.31 -11.56
C LEU A 49 10.19 -0.15 -11.44
N ALA A 50 11.27 -0.50 -12.14
CA ALA A 50 11.83 -1.86 -12.16
C ALA A 50 12.30 -2.37 -10.78
N ASN A 51 12.49 -1.47 -9.82
CA ASN A 51 12.87 -1.80 -8.43
C ASN A 51 11.66 -2.14 -7.54
N GLY A 52 10.46 -2.27 -8.10
CA GLY A 52 9.24 -2.58 -7.35
C GLY A 52 8.64 -1.38 -6.61
N ARG A 53 9.05 -0.16 -6.97
CA ARG A 53 8.44 1.09 -6.49
C ARG A 53 7.48 1.67 -7.52
N VAL A 54 6.62 2.58 -7.06
CA VAL A 54 5.65 3.30 -7.89
C VAL A 54 5.73 4.80 -7.66
N GLU A 55 5.45 5.55 -8.71
CA GLU A 55 5.13 6.98 -8.63
C GLU A 55 3.61 7.12 -8.74
N LEU A 56 3.06 8.07 -7.97
CA LEU A 56 1.63 8.20 -7.75
C LEU A 56 1.14 9.59 -8.14
N ALA A 57 -0.06 9.68 -8.69
CA ALA A 57 -0.68 10.95 -9.03
C ALA A 57 -0.87 11.80 -7.76
N ASN A 58 -0.48 13.07 -7.83
CA ASN A 58 -0.58 14.04 -6.72
C ASN A 58 0.21 13.66 -5.45
N LEU A 59 1.17 12.73 -5.55
CA LEU A 59 2.05 12.38 -4.44
C LEU A 59 3.50 12.37 -4.93
N GLN A 60 4.32 13.25 -4.36
CA GLN A 60 5.72 13.39 -4.77
C GLN A 60 6.57 12.22 -4.27
N GLY A 61 7.54 11.80 -5.08
CA GLY A 61 8.51 10.77 -4.74
C GLY A 61 8.13 9.35 -5.18
N GLN A 62 9.02 8.41 -4.88
CA GLN A 62 8.85 6.99 -5.18
C GLN A 62 8.42 6.25 -3.92
N HIS A 63 7.35 5.47 -4.02
CA HIS A 63 6.74 4.79 -2.87
C HIS A 63 6.82 3.28 -3.04
N SER A 64 6.94 2.56 -1.93
CA SER A 64 6.90 1.10 -1.96
C SER A 64 5.46 0.64 -2.11
N VAL A 65 5.21 -0.28 -3.04
CA VAL A 65 3.88 -0.89 -3.25
C VAL A 65 3.36 -1.55 -1.98
N ALA A 66 4.27 -2.05 -1.13
CA ALA A 66 3.93 -2.70 0.13
C ALA A 66 3.29 -1.77 1.16
N GLU A 67 3.33 -0.45 0.96
CA GLU A 67 2.68 0.54 1.82
C GLU A 67 1.18 0.68 1.51
N PHE A 68 0.70 0.10 0.41
CA PHE A 68 -0.65 0.26 -0.09
C PHE A 68 -1.43 -1.04 -0.08
N GLU A 69 -2.74 -0.93 0.10
CA GLU A 69 -3.68 -2.00 -0.18
C GLU A 69 -4.04 -1.97 -1.67
N SER A 70 -3.91 -3.13 -2.33
CA SER A 70 -4.30 -3.31 -3.73
C SER A 70 -5.83 -3.31 -3.82
N ARG A 71 -6.43 -2.18 -4.21
CA ARG A 71 -7.87 -2.11 -4.47
C ARG A 71 -8.11 -2.17 -5.96
N SER A 72 -8.28 -3.37 -6.51
CA SER A 72 -8.72 -3.58 -7.89
C SER A 72 -10.20 -3.24 -8.02
N ARG A 73 -10.57 -1.96 -7.96
CA ARG A 73 -11.92 -1.53 -8.33
C ARG A 73 -11.78 -0.40 -9.34
N LEU A 74 -11.85 -0.77 -10.61
CA LEU A 74 -12.14 0.16 -11.69
C LEU A 74 -13.40 0.97 -11.31
N PRO A 75 -13.42 2.30 -11.49
CA PRO A 75 -14.69 3.01 -11.49
C PRO A 75 -15.56 2.36 -12.58
N LYS A 76 -16.75 1.90 -12.18
CA LYS A 76 -17.77 1.46 -13.13
C LYS A 76 -18.19 2.72 -13.88
N GLU A 77 -17.73 2.91 -15.12
CA GLU A 77 -18.37 3.88 -16.01
C GLU A 77 -19.85 3.50 -16.13
N ILE A 78 -20.73 4.48 -15.92
CA ILE A 78 -22.18 4.40 -16.10
C ILE A 78 -22.48 4.94 -17.50
#